data_AF-A0A2H1VQK9-F1
#
_entry.id   AF-A0A2H1VQK9-F1
#
_cell.length_a   1.000
_cell.length_b   1.000
_cell.length_c   1.000
_cell.angle_alpha   90.00
_cell.angle_beta   90.00
_cell.angle_gamma   90.00
#
_symmetry.space_group_name_H-M   'P 1'
#
loop_
_entity.id
_entity.type
_entity.pdbx_description
1 polymer ?
#
loop_
_entity_poly.entity_id
_entity_poly.type
_entity_poly.pdbx_seq_one_letter_code
_entity_poly.pdbx_strand_id
1 'polypeptide(L)'
;GAVCECRTAMSHHSDEQALLTVASDSFWEPGNYKRTTRRIDDGHRLCGELQALVQERADIEKTYAKSLRGWAKKWNDLIEKGPEYGTMEAAWKGGMVEAERLSDLHLSVRDRLVNDVMAQIKNWQKDTYHKVSTTKIYQ
;
A
#
# COMPACT_ATOMS: atom_id res chain seq x y z
N GLY A 1 3.66 -9.20 21.72
CA GLY A 1 2.98 -9.46 23.00
C GLY A 1 3.79 -8.83 24.11
N ALA A 2 3.10 -8.43 25.17
CA ALA A 2 3.57 -7.71 26.36
C ALA A 2 3.78 -6.20 26.19
N VAL A 3 3.35 -5.32 27.11
CA VAL A 3 2.38 -5.37 28.23
C VAL A 3 2.08 -3.90 28.53
N CYS A 4 0.83 -3.57 28.83
CA CYS A 4 0.45 -2.27 29.37
C CYS A 4 0.97 -2.18 30.82
N GLU A 5 1.96 -1.33 31.08
CA GLU A 5 2.38 -1.01 32.45
C GLU A 5 1.42 0.02 33.05
N CYS A 6 0.49 -0.46 33.89
CA CYS A 6 -0.22 0.37 34.84
C CYS A 6 0.74 0.85 35.94
N ARG A 7 1.26 2.07 35.81
CA ARG A 7 1.91 2.78 36.91
C ARG A 7 0.85 3.46 37.79
N THR A 8 0.40 2.75 38.82
CA THR A 8 -0.36 3.36 39.92
C THR A 8 0.64 3.91 40.94
N ALA A 9 0.87 5.22 40.89
CA ALA A 9 1.12 6.07 42.04
C ALA A 9 1.39 7.49 41.54
N MET A 10 0.41 8.41 41.62
CA MET A 10 0.70 9.84 41.82
C MET A 10 -0.46 10.53 42.55
N SER A 11 -0.04 11.42 43.44
CA SER A 11 -0.76 12.30 44.34
C SER A 11 -2.09 12.89 43.85
N HIS A 12 -2.99 13.08 44.82
CA HIS A 12 -4.28 13.78 44.78
C HIS A 12 -4.27 15.23 44.23
N HIS A 13 -3.14 15.72 43.70
CA HIS A 13 -2.98 17.04 43.09
C HIS A 13 -2.71 16.94 41.56
N SER A 14 -2.47 15.72 41.04
CA SER A 14 -2.24 15.47 39.62
C SER A 14 -3.55 15.29 38.85
N ASP A 15 -4.60 14.85 39.54
CA ASP A 15 -5.90 14.56 38.94
C ASP A 15 -6.63 15.82 38.49
N GLU A 16 -6.57 16.93 39.23
CA GLU A 16 -7.18 18.19 38.80
C GLU A 16 -6.49 18.76 37.56
N GLN A 17 -5.16 18.68 37.49
CA GLN A 17 -4.42 19.20 36.34
C GLN A 17 -4.52 18.29 35.10
N ALA A 18 -4.65 16.97 35.31
CA ALA A 18 -5.02 16.00 34.28
C ALA A 18 -6.49 16.17 33.81
N LEU A 19 -7.42 16.44 34.74
CA LEU A 19 -8.82 16.75 34.43
C LEU A 19 -8.96 18.08 33.67
N LEU A 20 -8.19 19.11 34.02
CA LEU A 20 -8.17 20.39 33.32
C LEU A 20 -7.54 20.27 31.92
N THR A 21 -6.52 19.43 31.75
CA THR A 21 -5.95 19.15 30.42
C THR A 21 -6.90 18.32 29.55
N VAL A 22 -7.60 17.34 30.13
CA VAL A 22 -8.66 16.56 29.44
C VAL A 22 -9.88 17.42 29.11
N ALA A 23 -10.29 18.33 30.00
CA ALA A 23 -11.33 19.31 29.75
C ALA A 23 -10.92 20.28 28.62
N SER A 24 -9.65 20.68 28.57
CA SER A 24 -9.13 21.57 27.52
C SER A 24 -8.99 20.93 26.12
N ASP A 25 -8.85 19.60 26.02
CA ASP A 25 -8.91 18.85 24.74
C ASP A 25 -10.31 18.24 24.49
N SER A 26 -11.31 18.62 25.29
CA SER A 26 -12.70 18.19 25.11
C SER A 26 -13.22 18.70 23.77
N PHE A 27 -13.93 17.84 23.03
CA PHE A 27 -14.53 18.20 21.74
C PHE A 27 -15.45 19.43 21.83
N TRP A 28 -16.10 19.63 22.97
CA TRP A 28 -17.08 20.70 23.18
C TRP A 28 -16.44 22.07 23.45
N GLU A 29 -15.14 22.14 23.69
CA GLU A 29 -14.46 23.43 23.84
C GLU A 29 -14.35 24.16 22.48
N PRO A 30 -14.49 25.50 22.47
CA PRO A 30 -14.42 26.29 21.25
C PRO A 30 -13.15 25.99 20.42
N GLY A 31 -13.33 25.48 19.21
CA GLY A 31 -12.25 25.21 18.26
C GLY A 31 -11.71 23.77 18.26
N ASN A 32 -12.05 22.93 19.24
CA ASN A 32 -11.55 21.54 19.28
C ASN A 32 -12.22 20.62 18.24
N TYR A 33 -13.39 20.99 17.71
CA TYR A 33 -14.01 20.33 16.56
C TYR A 33 -13.13 20.32 15.29
N LYS A 34 -12.12 21.21 15.21
CA LYS A 34 -11.19 21.29 14.09
C LYS A 34 -10.42 19.99 13.84
N ARG A 35 -10.18 19.17 14.89
CA ARG A 35 -9.59 17.84 14.73
C ARG A 35 -10.47 16.95 13.84
N THR A 36 -11.78 16.99 14.06
CA THR A 36 -12.76 16.22 13.28
C THR A 36 -12.86 16.72 11.84
N THR A 37 -12.82 18.04 11.60
CA THR A 37 -12.85 18.58 10.24
C THR A 37 -11.55 18.28 9.48
N ARG A 38 -10.39 18.35 10.15
CA ARG A 38 -9.09 18.00 9.55
C ARG A 38 -9.03 16.55 9.06
N ARG A 39 -9.74 15.64 9.73
CA ARG A 39 -9.83 14.23 9.32
C ARG A 39 -10.38 14.05 7.90
N ILE A 40 -11.17 15.01 7.40
CA ILE A 40 -11.67 14.99 6.02
C ILE A 40 -10.52 15.24 5.04
N ASP A 41 -9.68 16.25 5.30
CA ASP A 41 -8.48 16.55 4.49
C ASP A 41 -7.47 15.39 4.55
N ASP A 42 -7.27 14.83 5.74
CA ASP A 42 -6.40 13.67 5.93
C ASP A 42 -6.94 12.43 5.18
N GLY A 43 -8.25 12.24 5.13
CA GLY A 43 -8.87 11.15 4.36
C GLY A 43 -8.55 11.24 2.87
N HIS A 44 -8.64 12.44 2.27
CA HIS A 44 -8.23 12.66 0.89
C HIS A 44 -6.73 12.36 0.69
N ARG A 45 -5.87 12.79 1.62
CA ARG A 45 -4.42 12.54 1.58
C ARG A 45 -4.10 11.03 1.66
N LEU A 46 -4.77 10.31 2.55
CA LEU A 46 -4.60 8.86 2.76
C LEU A 46 -4.95 8.05 1.50
N CYS A 47 -5.91 8.48 0.68
CA CYS A 47 -6.16 7.85 -0.63
C CYS A 47 -4.95 7.93 -1.56
N GLY A 48 -4.17 9.02 -1.49
CA GLY A 48 -2.92 9.15 -2.24
C GLY A 48 -1.83 8.22 -1.72
N GLU A 49 -1.72 8.07 -0.40
CA GLU A 49 -0.77 7.12 0.21
C GLU A 49 -1.13 5.67 -0.09
N LEU A 50 -2.42 5.33 -0.08
CA LEU A 50 -2.90 4.01 -0.46
C LEU A 50 -2.59 3.69 -1.93
N GLN A 51 -2.74 4.67 -2.83
CA GLN A 51 -2.32 4.52 -4.22
C GLN A 51 -0.82 4.26 -4.35
N ALA A 52 0.02 4.99 -3.60
CA ALA A 52 1.46 4.76 -3.58
C ALA A 52 1.80 3.34 -3.11
N LEU A 53 1.17 2.89 -2.02
CA LEU A 53 1.34 1.53 -1.49
C LEU A 53 1.00 0.45 -2.53
N VAL A 54 -0.13 0.60 -3.23
CA VAL A 54 -0.53 -0.36 -4.27
C VAL A 54 0.45 -0.33 -5.45
N GLN A 55 0.93 0.85 -5.84
CA GLN A 55 1.92 1.00 -6.90
C GLN A 55 3.25 0.33 -6.54
N GLU A 56 3.76 0.53 -5.33
CA GLU A 56 4.97 -0.12 -4.84
C GLU A 56 4.82 -1.65 -4.88
N ARG A 57 3.67 -2.18 -4.45
CA ARG A 57 3.39 -3.61 -4.54
C ARG A 57 3.40 -4.10 -5.99
N ALA A 58 2.76 -3.37 -6.90
CA ALA A 58 2.73 -3.70 -8.33
C ALA A 58 4.13 -3.75 -8.95
N ASP A 59 5.04 -2.85 -8.53
CA ASP A 59 6.42 -2.82 -9.01
C ASP A 59 7.27 -4.00 -8.50
N ILE A 60 6.99 -4.49 -7.29
CA ILE A 60 7.60 -5.74 -6.77
C ILE A 60 7.19 -6.93 -7.66
N GLU A 61 5.89 -7.08 -7.94
CA GLU A 61 5.36 -8.16 -8.80
C GLU A 61 6.02 -8.14 -10.19
N LYS A 62 6.11 -6.95 -10.79
CA LYS A 62 6.77 -6.74 -12.09
C LYS A 62 8.24 -7.16 -12.07
N THR A 63 8.96 -6.79 -11.01
CA THR A 63 10.40 -7.07 -10.88
C THR A 63 10.67 -8.56 -10.73
N TYR A 64 9.84 -9.25 -9.96
CA TYR A 64 9.94 -10.70 -9.80
C TYR A 64 9.65 -11.42 -11.13
N ALA A 65 8.56 -11.04 -11.81
CA ALA A 65 8.23 -11.58 -13.13
C ALA A 65 9.37 -11.40 -14.15
N LYS A 66 9.98 -10.20 -14.19
CA LYS A 66 11.12 -9.91 -15.07
C LYS A 66 12.32 -10.79 -14.74
N SER A 67 12.60 -11.00 -13.45
CA SER A 67 13.71 -11.83 -13.00
C SER A 67 13.52 -13.30 -13.38
N LEU A 68 12.30 -13.84 -13.19
CA LEU A 68 11.94 -15.20 -13.61
C LEU A 68 12.13 -15.40 -15.11
N ARG A 69 11.60 -14.49 -15.93
CA ARG A 69 11.69 -14.59 -17.39
C ARG A 69 13.12 -14.45 -17.89
N GLY A 70 13.92 -13.57 -17.27
CA GLY A 70 15.35 -13.42 -17.58
C GLY A 70 16.16 -14.67 -17.20
N TRP A 71 15.89 -15.26 -16.04
CA TRP A 71 16.50 -16.51 -15.59
C TRP A 71 16.13 -17.68 -16.51
N ALA A 72 14.84 -17.81 -16.85
CA ALA A 72 14.35 -18.88 -17.71
C ALA A 72 15.00 -18.84 -19.10
N LYS A 73 15.04 -17.66 -19.72
CA LYS A 73 15.72 -17.44 -21.01
C LYS A 73 17.20 -17.81 -20.95
N LYS A 74 17.93 -17.31 -19.95
CA LYS A 74 19.37 -17.59 -19.79
C LYS A 74 19.64 -19.10 -19.73
N TRP A 75 18.86 -19.83 -18.93
CA TRP A 75 19.09 -21.26 -18.75
C TRP A 75 18.63 -22.10 -19.93
N ASN A 76 17.56 -21.71 -20.62
CA ASN A 76 17.18 -22.32 -21.91
C ASN A 76 18.32 -22.20 -22.93
N ASP A 77 18.89 -21.00 -23.11
CA ASP A 77 20.00 -20.76 -24.04
C ASP A 77 21.25 -21.60 -23.70
N LEU A 78 21.52 -21.83 -22.41
CA LEU A 78 22.66 -22.63 -21.95
C LEU A 78 22.43 -24.12 -22.16
N ILE A 79 21.22 -24.61 -21.91
CA ILE A 79 20.88 -26.03 -22.09
C ILE A 79 20.90 -26.39 -23.57
N GLU A 80 20.35 -25.56 -24.45
CA GLU A 80 20.32 -25.79 -25.89
C GLU A 80 21.70 -25.90 -26.54
N LYS A 81 22.69 -25.21 -25.97
CA LYS A 81 24.08 -25.25 -26.43
C LYS A 81 24.92 -26.28 -25.67
N GLY A 82 24.34 -26.90 -24.66
CA GLY A 82 25.00 -27.88 -23.81
C GLY A 82 25.06 -29.27 -24.47
N PRO A 83 25.81 -30.20 -23.85
CA PRO A 83 25.93 -31.57 -24.34
C PRO A 83 24.75 -32.47 -23.93
N GLU A 84 23.79 -31.97 -23.14
CA GLU A 84 22.63 -32.73 -22.66
C GLU A 84 21.56 -32.80 -23.76
N TYR A 85 20.92 -33.97 -23.92
CA TYR A 85 19.89 -34.17 -24.96
C TYR A 85 18.80 -35.15 -24.51
N GLY A 86 17.72 -35.21 -25.29
CA GLY A 86 16.66 -36.20 -25.10
C GLY A 86 15.74 -35.88 -23.92
N THR A 87 15.27 -36.90 -23.21
CA THR A 87 14.23 -36.73 -22.19
C THR A 87 14.69 -35.95 -20.96
N MET A 88 15.98 -36.01 -20.63
CA MET A 88 16.55 -35.25 -19.51
C MET A 88 16.62 -33.75 -19.83
N GLU A 89 17.08 -33.40 -21.03
CA GLU A 89 17.05 -32.02 -21.54
C GLU A 89 15.63 -31.44 -21.47
N ALA A 90 14.64 -32.21 -21.95
CA ALA A 90 13.23 -31.82 -21.91
C ALA A 90 12.71 -31.63 -20.47
N ALA A 91 13.06 -32.53 -19.55
CA ALA A 91 12.69 -32.41 -18.14
C ALA A 91 13.27 -31.13 -17.51
N TRP A 92 14.52 -30.80 -17.83
CA TRP A 92 15.17 -29.60 -17.34
C TRP A 92 14.52 -28.33 -17.90
N LYS A 93 14.29 -28.27 -19.23
CA LYS A 93 13.54 -27.19 -19.89
C LYS A 93 12.14 -27.00 -19.31
N GLY A 94 11.53 -28.04 -18.77
CA GLY A 94 10.25 -27.96 -18.04
C GLY A 94 10.27 -26.95 -16.88
N GLY A 95 11.39 -26.83 -16.15
CA GLY A 95 11.52 -25.85 -15.07
C GLY A 95 11.52 -24.40 -15.58
N MET A 96 12.01 -24.17 -16.78
CA MET A 96 12.07 -22.84 -17.40
C MET A 96 10.69 -22.45 -17.93
N VAL A 97 9.96 -23.40 -18.50
CA VAL A 97 8.54 -23.22 -18.88
C VAL A 97 7.70 -22.85 -17.66
N GLU A 98 7.91 -23.50 -16.52
CA GLU A 98 7.21 -23.16 -15.29
C GLU A 98 7.53 -21.74 -14.82
N ALA A 99 8.80 -21.34 -14.84
CA ALA A 99 9.20 -19.98 -14.48
C ALA A 99 8.60 -18.91 -15.42
N GLU A 100 8.45 -19.21 -16.72
CA GLU A 100 7.76 -18.32 -17.67
C GLU A 100 6.26 -18.18 -17.35
N ARG A 101 5.58 -19.29 -17.05
CA ARG A 101 4.16 -19.25 -16.65
C ARG A 101 3.95 -18.51 -15.33
N LEU A 102 4.83 -18.72 -14.36
CA LEU A 102 4.80 -17.99 -13.09
C LEU A 102 5.05 -16.50 -13.32
N SER A 103 5.98 -16.13 -14.22
CA SER A 103 6.18 -14.74 -14.64
C SER A 103 4.89 -14.11 -15.18
N ASP A 104 4.15 -14.81 -16.05
CA ASP A 104 2.88 -14.34 -16.59
C ASP A 104 1.81 -14.14 -15.52
N LEU A 105 1.75 -15.05 -14.54
CA LEU A 105 0.86 -14.93 -13.40
C LEU A 105 1.15 -13.66 -12.57
N HIS A 106 2.42 -13.40 -12.28
CA HIS A 106 2.83 -12.19 -11.55
C HIS A 106 2.56 -10.90 -12.33
N LEU A 107 2.72 -10.92 -13.66
CA LEU A 107 2.31 -9.79 -14.51
C LEU A 107 0.80 -9.56 -14.47
N SER A 108 0.00 -10.63 -14.46
CA SER A 108 -1.46 -10.53 -14.29
C SER A 108 -1.86 -9.92 -12.94
N VAL A 109 -1.17 -10.31 -11.84
CA VAL A 109 -1.37 -9.68 -10.52
C VAL A 109 -1.04 -8.20 -10.58
N ARG A 110 0.11 -7.84 -11.14
CA ARG A 110 0.53 -6.45 -11.33
C ARG A 110 -0.53 -5.65 -12.08
N ASP A 111 -1.03 -6.19 -13.19
CA ASP A 111 -1.99 -5.50 -14.05
C ASP A 111 -3.32 -5.29 -13.33
N ARG A 112 -3.81 -6.26 -12.55
CA ARG A 112 -5.01 -6.07 -11.70
C ARG A 112 -4.82 -5.02 -10.62
N LEU A 113 -3.64 -4.94 -9.99
CA LEU A 113 -3.34 -3.89 -9.01
C LEU A 113 -3.40 -2.49 -9.65
N VAL A 114 -2.80 -2.32 -10.83
CA VAL A 114 -2.69 -1.01 -11.50
C VAL A 114 -3.96 -0.61 -12.24
N ASN A 115 -4.66 -1.55 -12.86
CA ASN A 115 -5.81 -1.24 -13.71
C ASN A 115 -7.12 -1.27 -12.95
N ASP A 116 -7.25 -2.15 -11.95
CA ASP A 116 -8.51 -2.31 -11.21
C ASP A 116 -8.44 -1.60 -9.86
N VAL A 117 -7.52 -2.00 -8.98
CA VAL A 117 -7.47 -1.48 -7.60
C VAL A 117 -7.12 0.01 -7.58
N MET A 118 -6.06 0.41 -8.28
CA MET A 118 -5.68 1.82 -8.40
C MET A 118 -6.77 2.67 -9.04
N ALA A 119 -7.46 2.17 -10.07
CA ALA A 119 -8.56 2.90 -10.71
C ALA A 119 -9.74 3.06 -9.76
N GLN A 120 -10.11 2.03 -9.00
CA GLN A 120 -11.17 2.11 -8.00
C GLN A 120 -10.86 3.15 -6.92
N ILE A 121 -9.62 3.19 -6.39
CA ILE A 121 -9.23 4.19 -5.39
C ILE A 121 -9.31 5.60 -5.97
N LYS A 122 -8.80 5.80 -7.20
CA LYS A 122 -8.83 7.11 -7.88
C LYS A 122 -10.26 7.59 -8.12
N ASN A 123 -11.13 6.73 -8.62
CA ASN A 123 -12.54 7.05 -8.88
C ASN A 123 -13.26 7.39 -7.57
N TRP A 124 -13.11 6.54 -6.54
CA TRP A 124 -13.70 6.80 -5.24
C TRP A 124 -13.23 8.11 -4.62
N GLN A 125 -11.92 8.41 -4.68
CA GLN A 125 -11.36 9.66 -4.18
C GLN A 125 -11.95 10.87 -4.90
N LYS A 126 -12.05 10.81 -6.24
CA LYS A 126 -12.62 11.87 -7.07
C LYS A 126 -14.10 12.11 -6.76
N ASP A 127 -14.87 11.04 -6.61
CA ASP A 127 -16.32 11.12 -6.38
C ASP A 127 -16.65 11.50 -4.92
N THR A 128 -15.72 11.30 -3.99
CA THR A 128 -15.92 11.63 -2.57
C THR A 128 -15.46 13.05 -2.24
N TYR A 129 -14.32 13.50 -2.77
CA TYR A 129 -13.69 14.77 -2.40
C TYR A 129 -13.75 15.78 -3.55
N HIS A 130 -14.61 16.79 -3.39
CA HIS A 130 -14.78 17.85 -4.36
C HIS A 130 -14.02 19.11 -3.92
N LYS A 131 -13.07 19.58 -4.73
CA LYS A 131 -12.42 20.86 -4.49
C LYS A 131 -13.43 21.98 -4.71
N VAL A 132 -13.73 22.72 -3.66
CA VAL A 132 -14.55 23.93 -3.78
C VAL A 132 -13.69 25.01 -4.43
N SER A 133 -14.07 25.46 -5.64
CA SER A 133 -13.51 26.66 -6.24
C SER A 133 -13.96 27.85 -5.41
N THR A 134 -13.10 28.33 -4.51
CA THR A 134 -13.30 29.60 -3.82
C THR A 134 -13.11 30.74 -4.82
N THR A 135 -14.12 30.98 -5.65
CA THR A 135 -14.37 32.33 -6.16
C THR A 135 -14.53 33.20 -4.93
N LYS A 136 -13.64 34.20 -4.79
CA LYS A 136 -13.63 35.13 -3.66
C LYS A 136 -15.01 35.79 -3.51
N ILE A 137 -15.84 35.29 -2.61
CA ILE A 137 -17.01 36.01 -2.12
C ILE A 137 -16.55 36.81 -0.89
N TYR A 138 -15.84 37.88 -1.19
CA TYR A 138 -15.84 39.09 -0.36
C TYR A 138 -16.10 40.24 -1.36
N GLN A 139 -17.37 40.39 -1.71
CA GLN A 139 -18.03 41.67 -1.96
C GLN A 139 -18.95 41.91 -0.76
#